data_AF-A0A4Q4MNR2-F1
#
_entry.id   AF-A0A4Q4MNR2-F1
#
_cell.length_a   1.000
_cell.length_b   1.000
_cell.length_c   1.000
_cell.angle_alpha   90.00
_cell.angle_beta   90.00
_cell.angle_gamma   90.00
#
_symmetry.space_group_name_H-M   'P 1'
#
loop_
_entity.id
_entity.type
_entity.pdbx_description
1 polymer ?
#
loop_
_entity_poly.entity_id
_entity_poly.type
_entity_poly.pdbx_seq_one_letter_code
_entity_poly.pdbx_strand_id
1 'polypeptide(L)'
;MLLPRIFAPVRASLATSTTFIAPSTRVLDALRVANGTSAPTPVLSFVRHSAHQAQGRANGAKDGPGKRLGAKKSGGEYVIPGNIIFRQRGTAWFPGENCKFGRDHCIFATESGYVRYYRDPRKHPKRQYIGVALEKDHTLPYPPNAARRRRLNMLAVPITSPTNPSADAVVVTDLQVGDGTGSPSTVRDTPREATRKGLTLTKGKGYAYREANWQIGRAAERAGVQVKEFVPGDRWTAWRKRSTRIKANMERKRLRNAGKKTSKPKARKARA
;
A
#
# COMPACT_ATOMS: atom_id res chain seq x y z
N MET A 1 -60.43 5.02 -4.65
CA MET A 1 -61.86 4.66 -4.42
C MET A 1 -62.05 3.21 -4.84
N LEU A 2 -62.91 2.48 -4.11
CA LEU A 2 -63.36 1.09 -4.23
C LEU A 2 -62.89 0.17 -3.08
N LEU A 3 -63.67 0.22 -2.01
CA LEU A 3 -63.79 -0.80 -0.96
C LEU A 3 -64.74 -1.91 -1.43
N PRO A 4 -64.53 -3.16 -1.00
CA PRO A 4 -65.62 -4.12 -0.88
C PRO A 4 -65.92 -4.40 0.61
N ARG A 5 -67.08 -3.94 1.07
CA ARG A 5 -67.79 -4.49 2.24
C ARG A 5 -68.87 -5.41 1.69
N ILE A 6 -68.89 -6.69 2.08
CA ILE A 6 -70.14 -7.44 2.22
C ILE A 6 -69.95 -8.50 3.33
N PHE A 7 -70.57 -8.25 4.48
CA PHE A 7 -70.82 -9.26 5.52
C PHE A 7 -72.04 -10.09 5.11
N ALA A 8 -72.01 -11.41 5.32
CA ALA A 8 -73.20 -12.26 5.23
C ALA A 8 -73.87 -12.39 6.62
N PRO A 9 -75.22 -12.37 6.73
CA PRO A 9 -75.90 -12.50 8.00
C PRO A 9 -75.96 -13.95 8.48
N VAL A 10 -75.68 -14.14 9.76
CA VAL A 10 -75.76 -15.38 10.54
C VAL A 10 -77.22 -15.84 10.63
N ARG A 11 -77.55 -17.04 10.13
CA ARG A 11 -78.82 -17.71 10.44
C ARG A 11 -78.69 -18.45 11.76
N ALA A 12 -79.41 -17.98 12.78
CA ALA A 12 -79.67 -18.71 14.01
C ALA A 12 -80.69 -19.82 13.72
N SER A 13 -80.34 -21.08 13.96
CA SER A 13 -81.30 -22.18 14.04
C SER A 13 -81.73 -22.37 15.48
N LEU A 14 -83.00 -22.04 15.76
CA LEU A 14 -83.74 -22.45 16.94
C LEU A 14 -83.90 -23.97 16.90
N ALA A 15 -83.26 -24.69 17.82
CA ALA A 15 -83.55 -26.10 18.05
C ALA A 15 -84.57 -26.21 19.19
N THR A 16 -85.74 -26.69 18.81
CA THR A 16 -86.94 -26.96 19.62
C THR A 16 -86.64 -27.95 20.74
N SER A 17 -86.97 -27.57 21.98
CA SER A 17 -86.85 -28.42 23.16
C SER A 17 -87.94 -29.50 23.15
N THR A 18 -87.61 -30.70 22.70
CA THR A 18 -88.45 -31.89 22.92
C THR A 18 -88.12 -32.47 24.28
N THR A 19 -89.08 -32.42 25.20
CA THR A 19 -89.03 -33.08 26.51
C THR A 19 -89.12 -34.59 26.33
N PHE A 20 -87.98 -35.25 26.20
CA PHE A 20 -87.89 -36.70 26.36
C PHE A 20 -87.67 -37.01 27.84
N ILE A 21 -88.62 -37.73 28.43
CA ILE A 21 -88.46 -38.38 29.74
C ILE A 21 -87.49 -39.54 29.51
N ALA A 22 -86.21 -39.32 29.81
CA ALA A 22 -85.16 -40.30 29.72
C ALA A 22 -84.86 -40.93 31.10
N PRO A 23 -84.57 -42.25 31.17
CA PRO A 23 -84.32 -42.97 32.41
C PRO A 23 -83.08 -42.47 33.17
N SER A 24 -83.10 -42.61 34.50
CA SER A 24 -82.18 -42.02 35.49
C SER A 24 -80.68 -42.37 35.37
N THR A 25 -80.26 -43.11 34.34
CA THR A 25 -78.87 -43.54 34.14
C THR A 25 -78.10 -42.66 33.14
N ARG A 26 -78.69 -41.57 32.62
CA ARG A 26 -78.05 -40.63 31.67
C ARG A 26 -77.95 -39.18 32.20
N VAL A 27 -78.20 -38.95 33.48
CA VAL A 27 -78.11 -37.62 34.12
C VAL A 27 -76.67 -37.08 34.12
N LEU A 28 -75.68 -37.97 34.31
CA LEU A 28 -74.26 -37.59 34.34
C LEU A 28 -73.70 -37.18 32.97
N ASP A 29 -74.21 -37.75 31.88
CA ASP A 29 -73.79 -37.35 30.52
C ASP A 29 -74.43 -36.01 30.10
N ALA A 30 -75.68 -35.75 30.51
CA ALA A 30 -76.33 -34.46 30.27
C ALA A 30 -75.65 -33.30 31.04
N LEU A 31 -75.18 -33.54 32.27
CA LEU A 31 -74.42 -32.55 33.06
C LEU A 31 -73.01 -32.30 32.51
N ARG A 32 -72.37 -33.30 31.88
CA ARG A 32 -71.07 -33.10 31.20
C ARG A 32 -71.17 -32.22 29.95
N VAL A 33 -72.28 -32.31 29.21
CA VAL A 33 -72.53 -31.44 28.05
C VAL A 33 -72.88 -30.01 28.51
N ALA A 34 -73.58 -29.85 29.64
CA ALA A 34 -73.93 -28.54 30.19
C ALA A 34 -72.74 -27.76 30.78
N ASN A 35 -71.73 -28.44 31.34
CA ASN A 35 -70.54 -27.82 31.94
C ASN A 35 -69.32 -27.76 31.00
N GLY A 36 -69.46 -28.22 29.74
CA GLY A 36 -68.41 -28.25 28.73
C GLY A 36 -68.22 -26.96 27.92
N THR A 37 -68.73 -25.82 28.40
CA THR A 37 -68.57 -24.50 27.76
C THR A 37 -67.42 -23.72 28.40
N SER A 38 -66.21 -24.27 28.39
CA SER A 38 -65.02 -23.42 28.46
C SER A 38 -64.83 -22.83 27.07
N ALA A 39 -65.28 -21.58 26.89
CA ALA A 39 -65.00 -20.82 25.69
C ALA A 39 -63.50 -20.89 25.39
N PRO A 40 -63.06 -21.30 24.19
CA PRO A 40 -61.65 -21.27 23.86
C PRO A 40 -61.24 -19.80 23.86
N THR A 41 -60.47 -19.39 24.86
CA THR A 41 -59.77 -18.10 24.82
C THR A 41 -58.96 -18.11 23.53
N PRO A 42 -59.09 -17.11 22.64
CA PRO A 42 -58.28 -17.09 21.45
C PRO A 42 -56.84 -16.88 21.91
N VAL A 43 -56.05 -17.94 21.93
CA VAL A 43 -54.60 -17.85 22.04
C VAL A 43 -54.16 -17.03 20.83
N LEU A 44 -53.86 -15.76 21.08
CA LEU A 44 -53.24 -14.85 20.11
C LEU A 44 -51.85 -15.40 19.80
N SER A 45 -51.80 -16.42 18.95
CA SER A 45 -50.60 -16.87 18.29
C SER A 45 -50.26 -15.77 17.30
N PHE A 46 -49.48 -14.79 17.78
CA PHE A 46 -48.80 -13.85 16.91
C PHE A 46 -47.84 -14.65 16.03
N VAL A 47 -48.33 -15.13 14.88
CA VAL A 47 -47.49 -15.59 13.78
C VAL A 47 -46.66 -14.37 13.39
N ARG A 48 -45.37 -14.37 13.74
CA ARG A 48 -44.48 -13.32 13.28
C ARG A 48 -44.33 -13.50 11.77
N HIS A 49 -44.95 -12.62 10.99
CA HIS A 49 -44.69 -12.49 9.55
C HIS A 49 -43.30 -11.91 9.25
N SER A 50 -42.31 -12.10 10.13
CA SER A 50 -40.92 -11.84 9.79
C SER A 50 -40.43 -12.98 8.90
N ALA A 51 -40.81 -12.94 7.62
CA ALA A 51 -39.94 -13.51 6.61
C ALA A 51 -38.64 -12.72 6.73
N HIS A 52 -37.54 -13.39 7.07
CA HIS A 52 -36.24 -12.85 6.73
C HIS A 52 -36.26 -12.74 5.22
N GLN A 53 -36.66 -11.56 4.69
CA GLN A 53 -36.35 -11.15 3.34
C GLN A 53 -34.90 -11.56 3.18
N ALA A 54 -34.65 -12.60 2.37
CA ALA A 54 -33.31 -13.04 2.02
C ALA A 54 -32.70 -11.80 1.38
N GLN A 55 -32.00 -11.03 2.21
CA GLN A 55 -31.73 -9.62 1.98
C GLN A 55 -30.68 -9.57 0.88
N GLY A 56 -31.13 -9.67 -0.38
CA GLY A 56 -30.33 -9.88 -1.58
C GLY A 56 -29.37 -8.73 -1.92
N ARG A 57 -29.15 -7.82 -0.97
CA ARG A 57 -28.25 -6.67 -1.09
C ARG A 57 -27.32 -6.49 0.12
N ALA A 58 -27.60 -7.11 1.26
CA ALA A 58 -26.73 -7.00 2.45
C ALA A 58 -25.44 -7.83 2.30
N ASN A 59 -25.53 -8.96 1.59
CA ASN A 59 -24.41 -9.87 1.30
C ASN A 59 -24.01 -9.89 -0.18
N GLY A 60 -24.44 -8.90 -0.97
CA GLY A 60 -24.08 -8.81 -2.39
C GLY A 60 -22.59 -8.51 -2.60
N ALA A 61 -22.01 -8.97 -3.71
CA ALA A 61 -20.66 -8.60 -4.10
C ALA A 61 -20.57 -7.06 -4.19
N LYS A 62 -19.71 -6.47 -3.35
CA LYS A 62 -19.44 -5.03 -3.42
C LYS A 62 -18.69 -4.75 -4.72
N ASP A 63 -19.34 -4.06 -5.64
CA ASP A 63 -18.66 -3.60 -6.85
C ASP A 63 -17.65 -2.51 -6.48
N GLY A 64 -16.41 -2.71 -6.90
CA GLY A 64 -15.32 -1.78 -6.65
C GLY A 64 -15.20 -0.78 -7.80
N PRO A 65 -14.60 0.41 -7.57
CA PRO A 65 -14.41 1.36 -8.66
C PRO A 65 -13.54 0.75 -9.76
N GLY A 66 -13.89 1.04 -11.01
CA GLY A 66 -13.16 0.59 -12.19
C GLY A 66 -11.67 0.96 -12.12
N LYS A 67 -10.81 -0.01 -12.47
CA LYS A 67 -9.34 0.12 -12.30
C LYS A 67 -8.63 0.84 -13.45
N ARG A 68 -9.37 1.33 -14.45
CA ARG A 68 -8.84 2.08 -15.61
C ARG A 68 -7.69 1.35 -16.32
N LEU A 69 -7.83 0.03 -16.47
CA LEU A 69 -6.89 -0.82 -17.21
C LEU A 69 -7.02 -0.55 -18.73
N GLY A 70 -6.19 -1.21 -19.54
CA GLY A 70 -6.18 -1.11 -21.00
C GLY A 70 -5.07 -0.24 -21.57
N ALA A 71 -5.17 0.03 -22.86
CA ALA A 71 -4.24 0.86 -23.61
C ALA A 71 -4.27 2.32 -23.13
N LYS A 72 -3.09 2.92 -23.08
CA LYS A 72 -2.86 4.34 -22.79
C LYS A 72 -2.24 5.07 -23.97
N LYS A 73 -1.58 4.33 -24.86
CA LYS A 73 -1.04 4.81 -26.12
C LYS A 73 -1.48 3.88 -27.24
N SER A 74 -1.93 4.44 -28.35
CA SER A 74 -2.37 3.67 -29.51
C SER A 74 -1.20 3.35 -30.45
N GLY A 75 -1.43 2.48 -31.44
CA GLY A 75 -0.41 2.18 -32.44
C GLY A 75 -0.07 3.40 -33.30
N GLY A 76 1.22 3.68 -33.46
CA GLY A 76 1.74 4.84 -34.21
C GLY A 76 1.84 6.12 -33.38
N GLU A 77 1.49 6.10 -32.10
CA GLU A 77 1.60 7.27 -31.23
C GLU A 77 3.03 7.48 -30.74
N TYR A 78 3.48 8.74 -30.67
CA TYR A 78 4.79 9.11 -30.16
C TYR A 78 4.86 8.99 -28.63
N VAL A 79 5.94 8.41 -28.12
CA VAL A 79 6.19 8.20 -26.69
C VAL A 79 7.62 8.58 -26.34
N ILE A 80 7.81 8.98 -25.07
CA ILE A 80 9.11 9.22 -24.46
C ILE A 80 9.41 8.15 -23.39
N PRO A 81 10.67 7.96 -22.97
CA PRO A 81 11.02 7.03 -21.90
C PRO A 81 10.19 7.28 -20.63
N GLY A 82 9.65 6.20 -20.06
CA GLY A 82 8.81 6.24 -18.86
C GLY A 82 7.31 6.34 -19.13
N ASN A 83 6.89 6.68 -20.35
CA ASN A 83 5.45 6.69 -20.69
C ASN A 83 4.85 5.29 -20.59
N ILE A 84 3.70 5.20 -19.92
CA ILE A 84 2.90 3.98 -19.84
C ILE A 84 2.17 3.77 -21.17
N ILE A 85 2.29 2.59 -21.74
CA ILE A 85 1.64 2.20 -23.00
C ILE A 85 0.40 1.36 -22.72
N PHE A 86 0.48 0.40 -21.80
CA PHE A 86 -0.63 -0.50 -21.49
C PHE A 86 -0.64 -0.90 -20.01
N ARG A 87 -1.80 -0.77 -19.35
CA ARG A 87 -2.01 -1.25 -17.98
C ARG A 87 -2.87 -2.50 -18.00
N GLN A 88 -2.43 -3.56 -17.33
CA GLN A 88 -3.11 -4.86 -17.41
C GLN A 88 -3.08 -5.61 -16.08
N ARG A 89 -3.87 -6.68 -16.02
CA ARG A 89 -3.76 -7.71 -14.99
C ARG A 89 -3.26 -8.97 -15.68
N GLY A 90 -2.17 -9.55 -15.16
CA GLY A 90 -1.41 -10.56 -15.89
C GLY A 90 -0.74 -9.99 -17.14
N THR A 91 -0.35 -10.87 -18.06
CA THR A 91 0.42 -10.51 -19.27
C THR A 91 -0.35 -10.84 -20.54
N ALA A 92 -1.38 -10.05 -20.83
CA ALA A 92 -2.11 -10.14 -22.11
C ALA A 92 -1.19 -9.71 -23.27
N TRP A 93 -0.51 -8.58 -23.08
CA TRP A 93 0.57 -8.12 -23.94
C TRP A 93 1.93 -8.31 -23.25
N PHE A 94 2.95 -8.63 -24.04
CA PHE A 94 4.33 -8.75 -23.58
C PHE A 94 5.18 -7.56 -24.07
N PRO A 95 6.25 -7.18 -23.34
CA PRO A 95 7.18 -6.16 -23.80
C PRO A 95 7.98 -6.69 -24.99
N GLY A 96 7.93 -5.94 -26.08
CA GLY A 96 8.72 -6.11 -27.28
C GLY A 96 9.97 -5.23 -27.26
N GLU A 97 10.37 -4.75 -28.43
CA GLU A 97 11.51 -3.83 -28.57
C GLU A 97 11.29 -2.52 -27.81
N ASN A 98 12.34 -2.02 -27.15
CA ASN A 98 12.37 -0.73 -26.45
C ASN A 98 11.23 -0.52 -25.43
N CYS A 99 10.76 -1.61 -24.82
CA CYS A 99 9.71 -1.64 -23.81
C CYS A 99 10.10 -2.56 -22.65
N LYS A 100 9.60 -2.27 -21.45
CA LYS A 100 9.83 -3.09 -20.25
C LYS A 100 8.55 -3.25 -19.43
N PHE A 101 8.57 -4.22 -18.51
CA PHE A 101 7.53 -4.47 -17.54
C PHE A 101 7.76 -3.72 -16.23
N GLY A 102 6.68 -3.17 -15.68
CA GLY A 102 6.58 -2.78 -14.28
C GLY A 102 6.20 -3.97 -13.39
N ARG A 103 6.19 -3.75 -12.07
CA ARG A 103 5.80 -4.76 -11.06
C ARG A 103 4.38 -5.27 -11.26
N ASP A 104 3.47 -4.43 -11.73
CA ASP A 104 2.07 -4.74 -12.01
C ASP A 104 1.84 -5.20 -13.46
N HIS A 105 2.89 -5.64 -14.16
CA HIS A 105 2.87 -6.01 -15.58
C HIS A 105 2.44 -4.87 -16.52
N CYS A 106 2.48 -3.63 -16.05
CA CYS A 106 2.33 -2.45 -16.88
C CYS A 106 3.49 -2.37 -17.88
N ILE A 107 3.19 -2.10 -19.15
CA ILE A 107 4.21 -1.92 -20.18
C ILE A 107 4.50 -0.43 -20.31
N PHE A 108 5.79 -0.08 -20.27
CA PHE A 108 6.25 1.29 -20.45
C PHE A 108 7.40 1.37 -21.45
N ALA A 109 7.54 2.53 -22.10
CA ALA A 109 8.57 2.82 -23.08
C ALA A 109 9.93 3.03 -22.39
N THR A 110 11.01 2.47 -22.95
CA THR A 110 12.38 2.75 -22.49
C THR A 110 13.10 3.77 -23.35
N GLU A 111 12.68 3.92 -24.60
CA GLU A 111 13.26 4.85 -25.56
C GLU A 111 12.15 5.73 -26.16
N SER A 112 12.53 6.88 -26.71
CA SER A 112 11.61 7.72 -27.47
C SER A 112 11.36 7.13 -28.86
N GLY A 113 10.12 7.18 -29.33
CA GLY A 113 9.74 6.61 -30.62
C GLY A 113 8.24 6.43 -30.76
N TYR A 114 7.81 5.48 -31.59
CA TYR A 114 6.42 5.23 -31.95
C TYR A 114 5.97 3.84 -31.53
N VAL A 115 4.81 3.76 -30.88
CA VAL A 115 4.26 2.48 -30.36
C VAL A 115 3.83 1.56 -31.51
N ARG A 116 4.22 0.28 -31.45
CA ARG A 116 3.81 -0.75 -32.41
C ARG A 116 3.33 -2.00 -31.67
N TYR A 117 2.14 -2.45 -32.04
CA TYR A 117 1.56 -3.72 -31.60
C TYR A 117 1.85 -4.77 -32.67
N TYR A 118 2.45 -5.90 -32.29
CA TYR A 118 2.87 -6.92 -33.24
C TYR A 118 2.86 -8.31 -32.62
N ARG A 119 2.99 -9.34 -33.47
CA ARG A 119 3.21 -10.73 -33.06
C ARG A 119 4.55 -11.17 -33.62
N ASP A 120 5.29 -11.91 -32.81
CA ASP A 120 6.57 -12.47 -33.22
C ASP A 120 6.53 -13.99 -33.05
N PRO A 121 6.14 -14.73 -34.10
CA PRO A 121 6.01 -16.18 -34.03
C PRO A 121 7.37 -16.87 -33.83
N ARG A 122 8.46 -16.23 -34.24
CA ARG A 122 9.82 -16.77 -34.08
C ARG A 122 10.25 -16.73 -32.61
N LYS A 123 9.91 -15.66 -31.90
CA LYS A 123 10.19 -15.53 -30.46
C LYS A 123 9.24 -16.37 -29.62
N HIS A 124 7.94 -16.29 -29.90
CA HIS A 124 6.96 -17.16 -29.25
C HIS A 124 5.64 -17.22 -30.07
N PRO A 125 5.18 -18.41 -30.48
CA PRO A 125 4.09 -18.56 -31.45
C PRO A 125 2.76 -17.95 -31.00
N LYS A 126 2.44 -18.05 -29.71
CA LYS A 126 1.13 -17.63 -29.18
C LYS A 126 1.09 -16.20 -28.61
N ARG A 127 2.24 -15.55 -28.38
CA ARG A 127 2.29 -14.27 -27.63
C ARG A 127 2.12 -13.07 -28.56
N GLN A 128 1.67 -11.97 -27.98
CA GLN A 128 1.53 -10.68 -28.62
C GLN A 128 2.40 -9.67 -27.89
N TYR A 129 3.02 -8.76 -28.63
CA TYR A 129 4.03 -7.84 -28.13
C TYR A 129 3.67 -6.39 -28.40
N ILE A 130 4.12 -5.52 -27.50
CA ILE A 130 4.09 -4.08 -27.66
C ILE A 130 5.54 -3.60 -27.61
N GLY A 131 5.98 -2.94 -28.68
CA GLY A 131 7.30 -2.33 -28.74
C GLY A 131 7.23 -0.87 -29.15
N VAL A 132 8.37 -0.20 -29.08
CA VAL A 132 8.56 1.18 -29.56
C VAL A 132 9.58 1.16 -30.69
N ALA A 133 9.13 1.51 -31.89
CA ALA A 133 9.96 1.72 -33.06
C ALA A 133 10.63 3.10 -32.98
N LEU A 134 11.92 3.19 -33.30
CA LEU A 134 12.67 4.45 -33.15
C LEU A 134 12.17 5.52 -34.11
N GLU A 135 11.85 5.13 -35.34
CA GLU A 135 11.29 5.98 -36.38
C GLU A 135 9.87 5.54 -36.67
N LYS A 136 9.08 6.43 -37.29
CA LYS A 136 7.66 6.19 -37.54
C LYS A 136 7.46 5.07 -38.56
N ASP A 137 8.34 4.99 -39.53
CA ASP A 137 8.21 4.16 -40.73
C ASP A 137 8.58 2.71 -40.45
N HIS A 138 9.31 2.48 -39.36
CA HIS A 138 9.75 1.16 -38.94
C HIS A 138 8.59 0.29 -38.44
N THR A 139 8.58 -0.93 -38.93
CA THR A 139 7.66 -1.99 -38.53
C THR A 139 8.39 -3.00 -37.63
N LEU A 140 7.66 -3.52 -36.63
CA LEU A 140 8.11 -4.60 -35.75
C LEU A 140 7.32 -5.87 -36.11
N PRO A 141 7.92 -7.08 -36.00
CA PRO A 141 9.26 -7.39 -35.50
C PRO A 141 10.37 -7.14 -36.53
N TYR A 142 11.58 -6.83 -36.06
CA TYR A 142 12.75 -6.72 -36.95
C TYR A 142 13.22 -8.11 -37.42
N PRO A 143 13.78 -8.22 -38.64
CA PRO A 143 14.36 -9.47 -39.11
C PRO A 143 15.60 -9.85 -38.27
N PRO A 144 15.83 -11.15 -38.03
CA PRO A 144 16.82 -11.65 -37.06
C PRO A 144 18.28 -11.32 -37.41
N ASN A 145 18.59 -11.23 -38.70
CA ASN A 145 19.96 -11.04 -39.19
C ASN A 145 20.26 -9.57 -39.50
N ALA A 146 19.29 -8.66 -39.30
CA ALA A 146 19.55 -7.25 -39.48
C ALA A 146 20.25 -6.66 -38.25
N ALA A 147 21.09 -5.66 -38.49
CA ALA A 147 21.72 -4.91 -37.42
C ALA A 147 20.66 -4.31 -36.48
N ARG A 148 20.87 -4.45 -35.18
CA ARG A 148 19.95 -3.89 -34.18
C ARG A 148 20.04 -2.38 -34.18
N ARG A 149 18.93 -1.72 -34.50
CA ARG A 149 18.81 -0.26 -34.44
C ARG A 149 18.82 0.21 -32.98
N ARG A 150 19.67 1.17 -32.64
CA ARG A 150 19.83 1.76 -31.29
C ARG A 150 20.07 3.26 -31.39
N ARG A 151 19.72 4.01 -30.35
CA ARG A 151 20.07 5.43 -30.23
C ARG A 151 21.23 5.63 -29.28
N LEU A 152 22.09 6.59 -29.61
CA LEU A 152 23.19 7.00 -28.74
C LEU A 152 22.68 7.77 -27.51
N ASN A 153 21.61 8.56 -27.66
CA ASN A 153 21.01 9.38 -26.60
C ASN A 153 22.02 10.26 -25.82
N MET A 154 23.04 10.76 -26.51
CA MET A 154 24.05 11.66 -25.97
C MET A 154 24.16 12.91 -26.85
N LEU A 155 24.52 14.03 -26.23
CA LEU A 155 24.82 15.28 -26.91
C LEU A 155 26.32 15.56 -26.76
N ALA A 156 26.97 15.99 -27.84
CA ALA A 156 28.36 16.42 -27.78
C ALA A 156 28.45 17.73 -27.00
N VAL A 157 29.20 17.72 -25.89
CA VAL A 157 29.47 18.91 -25.08
C VAL A 157 30.99 19.14 -25.11
N PRO A 158 31.45 20.35 -25.48
CA PRO A 158 32.87 20.65 -25.43
C PRO A 158 33.39 20.49 -24.00
N ILE A 159 34.54 19.85 -23.84
CA ILE A 159 35.16 19.67 -22.54
C ILE A 159 35.70 21.03 -22.11
N THR A 160 35.07 21.68 -21.13
CA THR A 160 35.63 22.88 -20.51
C THR A 160 36.81 22.42 -19.64
N SER A 161 38.03 22.81 -20.01
CA SER A 161 39.18 22.69 -19.11
C SER A 161 38.88 23.50 -17.85
N PRO A 162 39.11 22.97 -16.64
CA PRO A 162 38.94 23.77 -15.43
C PRO A 162 39.92 24.94 -15.52
N THR A 163 39.40 26.16 -15.63
CA THR A 163 40.18 27.37 -15.42
C THR A 163 40.66 27.28 -13.98
N ASN A 164 41.96 26.98 -13.79
CA ASN A 164 42.60 27.20 -12.50
C ASN A 164 42.27 28.64 -12.13
N PRO A 165 41.55 28.92 -11.03
CA PRO A 165 41.41 30.30 -10.60
C PRO A 165 42.83 30.83 -10.45
N SER A 166 43.19 31.81 -11.28
CA SER A 166 44.43 32.56 -11.11
C SER A 166 44.48 32.97 -9.65
N ALA A 167 45.62 32.69 -9.04
CA ALA A 167 45.90 33.03 -7.66
C ALA A 167 45.94 34.56 -7.51
N ASP A 168 44.77 35.20 -7.51
CA ASP A 168 44.59 36.47 -6.85
C ASP A 168 44.62 36.16 -5.36
N ALA A 169 45.86 36.07 -4.86
CA ALA A 169 46.14 36.05 -3.44
C ALA A 169 45.53 37.32 -2.85
N VAL A 170 44.35 37.18 -2.23
CA VAL A 170 43.89 38.15 -1.25
C VAL A 170 44.85 38.01 -0.07
N VAL A 171 45.91 38.81 -0.11
CA VAL A 171 46.80 39.05 1.02
C VAL A 171 45.94 39.73 2.08
N VAL A 172 45.49 38.94 3.06
CA VAL A 172 44.94 39.48 4.29
C VAL A 172 46.14 40.04 5.05
N THR A 173 46.36 41.34 4.89
CA THR A 173 47.34 42.10 5.68
C THR A 173 46.98 42.01 7.16
N ASP A 174 48.03 41.89 7.97
CA ASP A 174 48.02 41.63 9.41
C ASP A 174 46.97 42.42 10.19
N LEU A 175 46.25 41.70 11.04
CA LEU A 175 45.41 42.29 12.09
C LEU A 175 46.24 42.29 13.37
N GLN A 176 46.85 43.43 13.68
CA GLN A 176 47.59 43.62 14.92
C GLN A 176 46.89 44.62 15.85
N VAL A 177 46.90 44.22 17.13
CA VAL A 177 46.73 44.98 18.39
C VAL A 177 45.31 45.24 18.90
N GLY A 178 45.05 44.76 20.12
CA GLY A 178 43.97 45.21 21.00
C GLY A 178 43.80 44.34 22.23
N ASP A 179 44.14 44.89 23.39
CA ASP A 179 44.18 44.29 24.73
C ASP A 179 42.93 43.53 25.21
N GLY A 180 43.18 42.63 26.15
CA GLY A 180 42.20 41.74 26.76
C GLY A 180 40.94 42.44 27.29
N THR A 181 39.79 41.94 26.86
CA THR A 181 38.56 41.90 27.65
C THR A 181 37.70 40.75 27.12
N GLY A 182 37.25 39.89 28.03
CA GLY A 182 36.63 38.61 27.71
C GLY A 182 35.42 38.73 26.77
N SER A 183 35.30 37.76 25.87
CA SER A 183 34.08 37.53 25.08
C SER A 183 33.63 36.07 25.26
N PRO A 184 32.32 35.81 25.31
CA PRO A 184 31.77 34.53 25.70
C PRO A 184 32.02 33.51 24.59
N SER A 185 32.63 32.38 24.95
CA SER A 185 32.71 31.23 24.04
C SER A 185 31.30 30.77 23.72
N THR A 186 30.87 31.02 22.48
CA THR A 186 29.65 30.39 21.94
C THR A 186 29.97 28.92 21.69
N VAL A 187 28.94 28.07 21.74
CA VAL A 187 28.98 26.58 21.59
C VAL A 187 29.64 26.08 20.28
N ARG A 188 30.21 26.97 19.46
CA ARG A 188 30.97 26.64 18.24
C ARG A 188 32.44 26.29 18.47
N ASP A 189 33.00 26.57 19.65
CA ASP A 189 34.36 26.11 20.02
C ASP A 189 34.37 24.64 20.49
N THR A 190 33.64 23.79 19.76
CA THR A 190 33.85 22.35 19.83
C THR A 190 35.09 22.00 19.00
N PRO A 191 35.94 21.04 19.41
CA PRO A 191 37.11 20.60 18.64
C PRO A 191 36.74 19.85 17.33
N ARG A 192 35.54 20.11 16.78
CA ARG A 192 34.98 19.48 15.59
C ARG A 192 35.64 19.98 14.29
N GLU A 193 36.27 21.15 14.31
CA GLU A 193 36.97 21.69 13.14
C GLU A 193 38.35 21.06 12.92
N ALA A 194 39.04 20.65 13.99
CA ALA A 194 40.33 19.94 13.87
C ALA A 194 40.16 18.61 13.10
N THR A 195 39.05 17.90 13.28
CA THR A 195 38.76 16.66 12.56
C THR A 195 38.41 16.87 11.09
N ARG A 196 37.97 18.06 10.68
CA ARG A 196 37.55 18.36 9.29
C ARG A 196 38.70 18.80 8.38
N LYS A 197 39.84 19.22 8.94
CA LYS A 197 40.99 19.76 8.19
C LYS A 197 41.64 18.80 7.19
N GLY A 198 41.24 17.52 7.15
CA GLY A 198 41.76 16.51 6.20
C GLY A 198 40.70 15.78 5.36
N LEU A 199 39.45 16.26 5.33
CA LEU A 199 38.36 15.58 4.59
C LEU A 199 38.17 16.25 3.23
N THR A 200 38.44 15.53 2.14
CA THR A 200 38.08 15.95 0.78
C THR A 200 36.61 15.66 0.54
N LEU A 201 35.75 16.67 0.72
CA LEU A 201 34.31 16.51 0.56
C LEU A 201 33.89 16.73 -0.91
N THR A 202 33.06 15.82 -1.43
CA THR A 202 32.45 15.94 -2.77
C THR A 202 30.96 16.25 -2.64
N LYS A 203 30.40 17.02 -3.57
CA LYS A 203 28.98 17.39 -3.58
C LYS A 203 28.11 16.20 -4.00
N GLY A 204 27.24 15.72 -3.11
CA GLY A 204 26.31 14.61 -3.39
C GLY A 204 25.06 15.04 -4.17
N LYS A 205 24.19 14.08 -4.52
CA LYS A 205 22.92 14.27 -5.25
C LYS A 205 21.92 15.27 -4.64
N GLY A 206 22.17 15.77 -3.43
CA GLY A 206 21.30 16.70 -2.71
C GLY A 206 22.01 17.98 -2.26
N TYR A 207 23.04 18.43 -2.98
CA TYR A 207 23.85 19.63 -2.67
C TYR A 207 24.62 19.59 -1.34
N ALA A 208 24.38 18.59 -0.49
CA ALA A 208 25.15 18.34 0.71
C ALA A 208 26.53 17.77 0.37
N TYR A 209 27.57 18.38 0.94
CA TYR A 209 28.94 17.88 0.91
C TYR A 209 29.05 16.57 1.70
N ARG A 210 29.67 15.54 1.11
CA ARG A 210 29.88 14.22 1.73
C ARG A 210 31.29 13.71 1.41
N GLU A 211 31.86 12.91 2.31
CA GLU A 211 33.07 12.14 2.03
C GLU A 211 32.82 11.13 0.90
N ALA A 212 33.84 10.83 0.12
CA ALA A 212 33.75 9.78 -0.89
C ALA A 212 33.62 8.39 -0.23
N ASN A 213 32.89 7.46 -0.87
CA ASN A 213 32.61 6.13 -0.30
C ASN A 213 33.89 5.36 0.12
N TRP A 214 34.99 5.52 -0.61
CA TRP A 214 36.27 4.88 -0.28
C TRP A 214 36.92 5.45 0.98
N GLN A 215 36.70 6.75 1.28
CA GLN A 215 37.20 7.40 2.50
C GLN A 215 36.40 6.98 3.73
N ILE A 216 35.08 6.84 3.57
CA ILE A 216 34.19 6.29 4.61
C ILE A 216 34.65 4.86 4.97
N GLY A 217 35.04 4.05 3.97
CA GLY A 217 35.55 2.70 4.18
C GLY A 217 36.83 2.64 5.02
N ARG A 218 37.71 3.64 4.91
CA ARG A 218 38.97 3.75 5.68
C ARG A 218 38.84 4.58 6.95
N ALA A 219 37.64 4.97 7.35
CA ALA A 219 37.43 5.76 8.57
C ALA A 219 37.92 5.04 9.84
N ALA A 220 37.82 3.69 9.87
CA ALA A 220 38.34 2.88 10.97
C ALA A 220 39.87 2.90 11.04
N GLU A 221 40.57 2.86 9.90
CA GLU A 221 42.03 2.96 9.80
C GLU A 221 42.52 4.34 10.24
N ARG A 222 41.85 5.42 9.79
CA ARG A 222 42.17 6.81 10.18
C ARG A 222 41.97 7.05 11.68
N ALA A 223 40.95 6.44 12.27
CA ALA A 223 40.69 6.51 13.70
C ALA A 223 41.60 5.60 14.55
N GLY A 224 42.54 4.87 13.93
CA GLY A 224 43.43 3.94 14.62
C GLY A 224 42.69 2.78 15.29
N VAL A 225 41.47 2.48 14.85
CA VAL A 225 40.63 1.44 15.46
C VAL A 225 41.15 0.08 15.02
N GLN A 226 41.83 -0.61 15.93
CA GLN A 226 42.27 -2.00 15.72
C GLN A 226 41.05 -2.92 15.66
N VAL A 227 40.68 -3.36 14.45
CA VAL A 227 39.61 -4.33 14.24
C VAL A 227 40.16 -5.71 14.54
N LYS A 228 39.64 -6.36 15.60
CA LYS A 228 40.00 -7.76 15.88
C LYS A 228 39.64 -8.65 14.68
N GLU A 229 40.60 -9.47 14.28
CA GLU A 229 40.42 -10.45 13.20
C GLU A 229 39.19 -11.32 13.44
N PHE A 230 38.42 -11.57 12.39
CA PHE A 230 37.23 -12.40 12.48
C PHE A 230 37.63 -13.88 12.47
N VAL A 231 37.37 -14.59 13.57
CA VAL A 231 37.55 -16.05 13.66
C VAL A 231 36.26 -16.75 13.23
N PRO A 232 36.25 -17.50 12.12
CA PRO A 232 35.08 -18.28 11.71
C PRO A 232 34.77 -19.38 12.73
N GLY A 233 33.49 -19.64 13.02
CA GLY A 233 33.06 -20.76 13.87
C GLY A 233 32.99 -20.48 15.38
N ASP A 234 33.42 -19.32 15.86
CA ASP A 234 33.32 -18.96 17.28
C ASP A 234 31.87 -18.57 17.68
N ARG A 235 31.08 -19.59 18.03
CA ARG A 235 29.70 -19.42 18.49
C ARG A 235 29.59 -18.64 19.80
N TRP A 236 30.61 -18.67 20.66
CA TRP A 236 30.57 -18.03 21.98
C TRP A 236 30.76 -16.52 21.92
N THR A 237 31.67 -16.02 21.07
CA THR A 237 31.76 -14.57 20.83
C THR A 237 30.57 -14.04 20.05
N ALA A 238 30.04 -14.82 19.08
CA ALA A 238 28.81 -14.48 18.39
C ALA A 238 27.62 -14.36 19.35
N TRP A 239 27.48 -15.31 20.29
CA TRP A 239 26.45 -15.29 21.33
C TRP A 239 26.63 -14.08 22.27
N ARG A 240 27.84 -13.79 22.75
CA ARG A 240 28.13 -12.61 23.58
C ARG A 240 27.76 -11.31 22.86
N LYS A 241 28.19 -11.14 21.61
CA LYS A 241 27.86 -9.96 20.77
C LYS A 241 26.36 -9.83 20.53
N ARG A 242 25.63 -10.95 20.41
CA ARG A 242 24.16 -10.94 20.29
C ARG A 242 23.50 -10.48 21.59
N SER A 243 23.94 -11.00 22.73
CA SER A 243 23.41 -10.65 24.05
C SER A 243 23.64 -9.17 24.39
N THR A 244 24.82 -8.63 24.11
CA THR A 244 25.10 -7.19 24.29
C THR A 244 24.22 -6.34 23.40
N ARG A 245 24.02 -6.73 22.13
CA ARG A 245 23.12 -6.05 21.20
C ARG A 245 21.66 -6.05 21.66
N ILE A 246 21.18 -7.19 22.19
CA ILE A 246 19.82 -7.29 22.75
C ILE A 246 19.67 -6.34 23.93
N LYS A 247 20.64 -6.34 24.87
CA LYS A 247 20.63 -5.43 26.03
C LYS A 247 20.62 -3.95 25.61
N ALA A 248 21.51 -3.55 24.70
CA ALA A 248 21.57 -2.18 24.18
C ALA A 248 20.28 -1.76 23.46
N ASN A 249 19.64 -2.65 22.71
CA ASN A 249 18.35 -2.37 22.08
C ASN A 249 17.22 -2.24 23.09
N MET A 250 17.22 -3.05 24.16
CA MET A 250 16.25 -2.94 25.25
C MET A 250 16.41 -1.62 26.00
N GLU A 251 17.64 -1.22 26.29
CA GLU A 251 17.96 0.07 26.91
C GLU A 251 17.55 1.24 26.00
N ARG A 252 17.88 1.20 24.72
CA ARG A 252 17.44 2.22 23.74
C ARG A 252 15.91 2.33 23.66
N LYS A 253 15.18 1.20 23.73
CA LYS A 253 13.71 1.19 23.81
C LYS A 253 13.21 1.81 25.12
N ARG A 254 13.86 1.52 26.25
CA ARG A 254 13.53 2.12 27.57
C ARG A 254 13.72 3.63 27.53
N LEU A 255 14.88 4.12 27.09
CA LEU A 255 15.18 5.55 26.97
C LEU A 255 14.19 6.27 26.04
N ARG A 256 13.83 5.66 24.90
CA ARG A 256 12.83 6.22 23.99
C ARG A 256 11.42 6.29 24.59
N ASN A 257 11.10 5.41 25.53
CA ASN A 257 9.80 5.37 26.19
C ASN A 257 9.77 6.19 27.50
N ALA A 258 10.93 6.48 28.11
CA ALA A 258 11.05 7.20 29.39
C ALA A 258 10.49 8.63 29.34
N GLY A 259 10.42 9.26 28.16
CA GLY A 259 9.85 10.60 27.98
C GLY A 259 8.41 10.63 27.46
N LYS A 260 7.77 9.48 27.18
CA LYS A 260 6.39 9.46 26.68
C LYS A 260 5.42 9.39 27.84
N LYS A 261 4.66 10.48 28.09
CA LYS A 261 3.49 10.47 28.97
C LYS A 261 2.57 9.33 28.52
N THR A 262 2.45 8.28 29.34
CA THR A 262 1.43 7.25 29.12
C THR A 262 0.09 7.96 29.24
N SER A 263 -0.68 8.00 28.14
CA SER A 263 -2.03 8.55 28.17
C SER A 263 -2.83 7.80 29.24
N LYS A 264 -3.42 8.53 30.20
CA LYS A 264 -4.33 7.96 31.20
C LYS A 264 -5.33 7.04 30.47
N PRO A 265 -5.55 5.79 30.92
CA PRO A 265 -6.55 4.94 30.31
C PRO A 265 -7.91 5.64 30.38
N LYS A 266 -8.57 5.80 29.23
CA LYS A 266 -9.86 6.47 29.12
C LYS A 266 -10.89 5.64 29.88
N ALA A 267 -11.37 6.14 31.02
CA ALA A 267 -12.39 5.46 31.82
C ALA A 267 -13.61 5.16 30.94
N ARG A 268 -13.95 3.88 30.80
CA ARG A 268 -15.19 3.46 30.12
C ARG A 268 -16.36 3.94 30.99
N LYS A 269 -17.10 4.96 30.53
CA LYS A 269 -18.40 5.28 31.15
C LYS A 269 -19.31 4.06 30.97
N ALA A 270 -19.79 3.52 32.08
CA ALA A 270 -20.89 2.56 32.08
C ALA A 270 -22.11 3.24 31.43
N ARG A 271 -22.73 2.57 30.46
CA ARG A 271 -24.01 3.02 29.90
C ARG A 271 -25.08 2.75 30.96
N ALA A 272 -25.86 3.78 31.29
CA ALA A 272 -27.15 3.64 31.96
C ALA A 272 -28.16 3.04 30.98
#